data_AF-A0A8J4TMH3-F1
#
_entry.id   AF-A0A8J4TMH3-F1
#
_cell.length_a   1.000
_cell.length_b   1.000
_cell.length_c   1.000
_cell.angle_alpha   90.00
_cell.angle_beta   90.00
_cell.angle_gamma   90.00
#
_symmetry.space_group_name_H-M   'P 1'
#
loop_
_entity.id
_entity.type
_entity.pdbx_description
1 polymer ?
#
loop_
_entity_poly.entity_id
_entity_poly.type
_entity_poly.pdbx_seq_one_letter_code
_entity_poly.pdbx_strand_id
1 'polypeptide(L)'
;DMLISYLDPGMSFSELCEEVREMCRVQEDLPLTLKWIDDEGDPCTISSQMELDEAFRIYSRSGRSGLLLHVFPSIPEKPGMPCPGED
;
A
#
# COMPACT_ATOMS: atom_id res chain seq x y z
N ASP A 1 -8.00 1.13 12.66
CA ASP A 1 -8.19 2.58 12.47
C ASP A 1 -8.12 2.92 10.99
N MET A 2 -8.80 3.99 10.56
CA MET A 2 -8.72 4.53 9.20
C MET A 2 -7.96 5.85 9.24
N LEU A 3 -6.86 5.95 8.48
CA LEU A 3 -6.05 7.15 8.35
C LEU A 3 -6.16 7.65 6.90
N ILE A 4 -6.13 8.97 6.72
CA ILE A 4 -6.30 9.60 5.41
C ILE A 4 -5.18 10.62 5.22
N SER A 5 -4.45 10.50 4.10
CA SER A 5 -3.47 11.49 3.63
C SER A 5 -3.68 11.76 2.14
N TYR A 6 -3.14 12.88 1.68
CA TYR A 6 -3.18 13.28 0.28
C TYR A 6 -1.87 12.88 -0.38
N LEU A 7 -1.95 11.96 -1.34
CA LEU A 7 -0.79 11.51 -2.11
C LEU A 7 -0.68 12.32 -3.40
N ASP A 8 0.55 12.72 -3.75
CA ASP A 8 0.85 13.25 -5.08
C ASP A 8 0.83 12.08 -6.09
N PRO A 9 0.13 12.19 -7.24
CA PRO A 9 0.20 11.19 -8.30
C PRO A 9 1.61 10.90 -8.84
N GLY A 10 2.56 11.81 -8.64
CA GLY A 10 3.98 11.64 -8.99
C GLY A 10 4.86 11.12 -7.84
N MET A 11 4.26 10.76 -6.70
CA MET A 11 4.98 10.26 -5.53
C MET A 11 5.74 8.97 -5.85
N SER A 12 6.98 8.88 -5.37
CA SER A 12 7.78 7.67 -5.45
C SER A 12 7.37 6.65 -4.38
N PHE A 13 7.68 5.38 -4.63
CA PHE A 13 7.43 4.30 -3.69
C PHE A 13 8.17 4.50 -2.36
N SER A 14 9.38 5.07 -2.38
CA SER A 14 10.11 5.42 -1.15
C SER A 14 9.38 6.48 -0.33
N GLU A 15 8.89 7.55 -0.98
CA GLU A 15 8.14 8.61 -0.31
C GLU A 15 6.82 8.08 0.27
N LEU A 16 6.12 7.20 -0.46
CA LEU A 16 4.93 6.53 0.06
C LEU A 16 5.24 5.72 1.32
N CYS A 17 6.35 4.98 1.33
CA CYS A 17 6.74 4.19 2.49
C CYS A 17 7.09 5.07 3.70
N GLU A 18 7.75 6.21 3.49
CA GLU A 18 8.05 7.18 4.54
C GLU A 18 6.77 7.78 5.13
N GLU A 19 5.87 8.27 4.27
CA GLU A 19 4.57 8.83 4.66
C GLU A 19 3.74 7.82 5.48
N VAL A 20 3.64 6.58 5.00
CA VAL A 20 2.88 5.53 5.70
C VAL A 20 3.52 5.16 7.03
N ARG A 21 4.85 5.10 7.12
CA ARG A 21 5.54 4.85 8.40
C ARG A 21 5.26 5.96 9.41
N GLU A 22 5.33 7.21 8.98
CA GLU A 22 5.03 8.36 9.84
C GLU A 22 3.58 8.32 10.33
N MET A 23 2.62 8.15 9.41
CA MET A 23 1.19 8.10 9.72
C MET A 23 0.84 6.96 10.69
N CYS A 24 1.37 5.76 10.44
CA CYS A 24 1.09 4.56 11.22
C CYS A 24 2.03 4.38 12.42
N ARG A 25 2.99 5.29 12.62
CA ARG A 25 4.04 5.22 13.66
C ARG A 25 4.81 3.89 13.64
N VAL A 26 5.10 3.40 12.44
CA VAL A 26 5.90 2.17 12.23
C VAL A 26 7.37 2.54 12.31
N GLN A 27 8.15 1.83 13.12
CA GLN A 27 9.58 2.06 13.25
C GLN A 27 10.31 1.74 11.94
N GLU A 28 11.37 2.48 11.63
CA GLU A 28 12.12 2.33 10.37
C GLU A 28 12.74 0.94 10.18
N ASP A 29 13.09 0.27 11.27
CA ASP A 29 13.69 -1.07 11.29
C ASP A 29 12.66 -2.19 11.13
N LEU A 30 11.37 -1.88 11.23
CA LEU A 30 10.31 -2.86 11.04
C LEU A 30 9.93 -3.01 9.57
N PRO A 31 9.65 -4.25 9.13
CA PRO A 31 9.12 -4.49 7.80
C PRO A 31 7.77 -3.81 7.60
N LEU A 32 7.49 -3.44 6.35
CA LEU A 32 6.25 -2.81 5.94
C LEU A 32 5.75 -3.50 4.67
N THR A 33 4.53 -4.03 4.70
CA THR A 33 3.83 -4.51 3.52
C THR A 33 2.65 -3.60 3.24
N LEU A 34 2.59 -3.08 2.02
CA LEU A 34 1.48 -2.28 1.52
C LEU A 34 0.66 -3.13 0.56
N LYS A 35 -0.64 -3.22 0.80
CA LYS A 35 -1.58 -3.89 -0.09
C LYS A 35 -2.69 -2.95 -0.52
N TRP A 36 -3.13 -3.08 -1.75
CA TRP A 36 -4.29 -2.37 -2.28
C TRP A 36 -5.28 -3.40 -2.85
N ILE A 37 -6.56 -3.05 -2.89
CA ILE A 37 -7.59 -3.89 -3.52
C ILE A 37 -7.81 -3.38 -4.93
N ASP A 38 -7.61 -4.26 -5.91
CA ASP A 38 -7.75 -3.94 -7.33
C ASP A 38 -9.21 -3.84 -7.79
N ASP A 39 -9.43 -3.73 -9.11
CA ASP A 39 -10.77 -3.68 -9.72
C ASP A 39 -11.44 -5.05 -9.82
N GLU A 40 -10.70 -6.15 -9.64
CA GLU A 40 -11.20 -7.53 -9.54
C GLU A 40 -11.57 -7.91 -8.09
N GLY A 41 -11.10 -7.12 -7.12
CA GLY A 41 -11.33 -7.33 -5.69
C GLY A 41 -10.21 -8.08 -4.99
N ASP A 42 -9.08 -8.30 -5.67
CA ASP A 42 -7.95 -9.06 -5.16
C ASP A 42 -6.97 -8.17 -4.38
N PRO A 43 -6.37 -8.68 -3.29
CA PRO A 43 -5.33 -7.98 -2.56
C PRO A 43 -4.00 -8.05 -3.31
N CYS A 44 -3.59 -6.94 -3.90
CA CYS A 44 -2.31 -6.78 -4.58
C CYS A 44 -1.27 -6.11 -3.69
N THR A 45 -0.03 -6.59 -3.71
CA THR A 45 1.08 -5.99 -2.95
C THR A 45 1.73 -4.86 -3.76
N ILE A 46 2.13 -3.78 -3.08
CA ILE A 46 2.99 -2.72 -3.64
C ILE A 46 4.34 -2.81 -2.94
N SER A 47 5.35 -3.27 -3.67
CA SER A 47 6.72 -3.46 -3.18
C SER A 47 7.77 -2.75 -4.03
N SER A 48 7.34 -2.05 -5.08
CA SER A 48 8.18 -1.37 -6.06
C SER A 48 7.47 -0.18 -6.70
N GLN A 49 8.24 0.72 -7.32
CA GLN A 49 7.68 1.84 -8.09
C GLN A 49 6.73 1.38 -9.19
N MET A 50 7.09 0.31 -9.91
CA MET A 50 6.29 -0.21 -11.01
C MET A 50 4.89 -0.66 -10.55
N GLU A 51 4.79 -1.29 -9.38
CA GLU A 51 3.51 -1.71 -8.80
C GLU A 51 2.70 -0.51 -8.29
N LEU A 52 3.35 0.53 -7.78
CA LEU A 52 2.69 1.77 -7.37
C LEU A 52 2.10 2.51 -8.57
N ASP A 53 2.88 2.64 -9.64
CA ASP A 53 2.44 3.27 -10.89
C ASP A 53 1.22 2.53 -11.47
N GLU A 54 1.23 1.20 -11.43
CA GLU A 54 0.12 0.37 -11.89
C GLU A 54 -1.13 0.54 -11.02
N ALA A 55 -0.97 0.59 -9.70
CA ALA A 55 -2.07 0.86 -8.78
C ALA A 55 -2.73 2.22 -9.08
N PHE A 56 -1.93 3.29 -9.30
CA PHE A 56 -2.45 4.60 -9.71
C PHE A 56 -3.14 4.55 -11.08
N ARG A 57 -2.56 3.83 -12.05
CA ARG A 57 -3.13 3.67 -13.38
C ARG A 57 -4.51 2.99 -13.32
N ILE A 58 -4.67 1.94 -12.51
CA ILE A 58 -5.96 1.25 -12.35
C ILE A 58 -6.95 2.13 -11.59
N TYR A 59 -6.54 2.77 -10.49
CA TYR A 59 -7.42 3.64 -9.71
C TYR A 59 -7.96 4.82 -10.50
N SER A 60 -7.11 5.47 -11.31
CA SER A 60 -7.54 6.59 -12.15
C SER A 60 -8.65 6.21 -13.16
N ARG A 61 -8.70 4.94 -13.60
CA ARG A 61 -9.77 4.43 -14.48
C ARG A 61 -11.08 4.15 -13.74
N SER A 62 -11.00 3.80 -12.45
CA SER A 62 -12.16 3.48 -11.62
C SER A 62 -12.98 4.70 -11.19
N GLY A 63 -12.45 5.92 -11.37
CA GLY A 63 -13.10 7.16 -10.95
C GLY A 63 -13.10 7.37 -9.43
N ARG A 64 -12.37 6.54 -8.67
CA ARG A 64 -12.17 6.72 -7.22
C ARG A 64 -11.19 7.85 -6.96
N SER A 65 -11.43 8.63 -5.91
CA SER A 65 -10.66 9.83 -5.57
C SER A 65 -9.38 9.57 -4.77
N GLY A 66 -9.00 8.31 -4.54
CA GLY A 66 -7.80 7.97 -3.76
C GLY A 66 -7.56 6.47 -3.69
N LEU A 67 -6.32 6.07 -3.43
CA LEU A 67 -5.87 4.69 -3.31
C LEU A 67 -6.14 4.18 -1.88
N LEU A 68 -6.95 3.12 -1.74
CA LEU A 68 -7.15 2.47 -0.44
C LEU A 68 -6.00 1.50 -0.18
N LEU A 69 -5.19 1.78 0.85
CA LEU A 69 -4.06 0.96 1.25
C LEU A 69 -4.33 0.27 2.59
N HIS A 70 -4.12 -1.05 2.60
CA HIS A 70 -3.98 -1.87 3.79
C HIS A 70 -2.49 -1.94 4.15
N VAL A 71 -2.17 -1.58 5.38
CA VAL A 71 -0.79 -1.45 5.85
C VAL A 71 -0.53 -2.49 6.93
N PHE A 72 0.50 -3.32 6.71
CA PHE A 72 0.91 -4.34 7.66
C PHE A 72 2.35 -4.08 8.09
N PRO A 73 2.64 -3.92 9.40
CA PRO A 73 4.00 -3.78 9.94
C PRO A 73 4.69 -5.15 10.04
N SER A 74 4.61 -5.92 8.96
CA SER A 74 5.09 -7.30 8.84
C SER A 74 5.26 -7.68 7.37
N ILE A 75 5.81 -8.86 7.11
CA ILE A 75 5.83 -9.49 5.79
C ILE A 75 5.10 -10.85 5.87
N PRO A 76 4.53 -11.35 4.77
CA PRO A 76 3.98 -12.70 4.74
C PRO A 76 5.10 -13.72 4.93
N GLU A 77 4.79 -14.87 5.56
CA GLU A 77 5.79 -15.93 5.78
C GLU A 77 6.34 -16.50 4.47
N LYS A 78 5.51 -16.51 3.41
CA LYS A 78 5.85 -17.01 2.07
C LYS A 78 5.15 -16.16 1.00
N PRO A 79 5.70 -16.08 -0.23
CA PRO A 79 4.98 -15.48 -1.35
C PRO A 79 3.59 -16.10 -1.52
N GLY A 80 2.56 -15.26 -1.68
CA GLY A 80 1.17 -15.68 -1.83
C GLY A 80 0.43 -16.03 -0.53
N MET A 81 1.09 -15.93 0.64
CA MET A 81 0.41 -16.04 1.95
C MET A 81 -0.07 -14.68 2.46
N PRO A 82 -1.06 -14.64 3.36
CA PRO A 82 -1.45 -13.42 4.07
C PRO A 82 -0.34 -12.93 5.01
N CYS A 83 -0.33 -11.63 5.29
CA CYS A 83 0.48 -11.04 6.34
C CYS A 83 -0.09 -11.43 7.72
N PRO A 84 0.74 -11.53 8.76
CA PRO A 84 0.25 -11.58 10.13
C PRO A 84 -0.74 -10.42 10.41
N GLY A 85 -1.97 -10.76 10.78
CA GLY A 85 -3.04 -9.79 11.05
C GLY A 85 -3.87 -9.35 9.82
N GLU A 86 -3.69 -10.01 8.67
CA GLU A 86 -4.60 -9.92 7.52
C GLU A 86 -5.75 -10.92 7.73
N ASP A 87 -6.96 -10.39 8.02
CA ASP A 87 -8.23 -11.15 8.20
C ASP A 87 -9.08 -11.14 6.92
#